data_AF-A0A534K7K2-F1
#
_entry.id   AF-A0A534K7K2-F1
#
_cell.length_a   1.000
_cell.length_b   1.000
_cell.length_c   1.000
_cell.angle_alpha   90.00
_cell.angle_beta   90.00
_cell.angle_gamma   90.00
#
_symmetry.space_group_name_H-M   'P 1'
#
loop_
_entity.id
_entity.type
_entity.pdbx_description
1 polymer ?
#
loop_
_entity_poly.entity_id
_entity_poly.type
_entity_poly.pdbx_seq_one_letter_code
_entity_poly.pdbx_strand_id
1 'polypeptide(L)'
;MPALQDRNDHSGRPRPNCTTNHYRPRAFLDPEGIPLSRARRRFSPIAALLVLVLALLAGGALTASAKSLESPEPSAFTLELRTFPVDLVLQVNGTQVLAPYLLVCDAGNYSTIGAPSPQLSGPTRYRFASWSDGGSGSHIVTCSANGNLTAFFSTEYQITLDCRAPRGL
;
A
#
# COMPACT_ATOMS: atom_id res chain seq x y z
N MET A 1 -31.24 -29.03 -53.43
CA MET A 1 -30.63 -27.79 -52.91
C MET A 1 -31.55 -27.25 -51.82
N PRO A 2 -31.31 -27.51 -50.52
CA PRO A 2 -32.11 -26.94 -49.47
C PRO A 2 -31.60 -25.54 -49.07
N ALA A 3 -32.53 -24.78 -48.50
CA ALA A 3 -32.50 -23.37 -48.16
C ALA A 3 -31.31 -22.92 -47.30
N LEU A 4 -31.07 -21.61 -47.25
CA LEU A 4 -30.86 -20.88 -45.98
C LEU A 4 -30.93 -19.36 -46.23
N GLN A 5 -31.94 -18.75 -45.61
CA GLN A 5 -32.20 -17.33 -45.49
C GLN A 5 -31.03 -16.66 -44.74
N ASP A 6 -30.41 -15.64 -45.34
CA ASP A 6 -29.32 -14.88 -44.73
C ASP A 6 -29.87 -13.84 -43.73
N ARG A 7 -29.31 -13.89 -42.52
CA ARG A 7 -29.15 -12.84 -41.50
C ARG A 7 -30.33 -11.93 -41.15
N ASN A 8 -30.89 -12.19 -39.98
CA ASN A 8 -31.05 -11.14 -38.99
C ASN A 8 -30.94 -11.71 -37.58
N ASP A 9 -29.76 -12.25 -37.26
CA ASP A 9 -29.48 -12.72 -35.91
C ASP A 9 -29.05 -11.56 -35.02
N HIS A 10 -29.82 -11.35 -33.96
CA HIS A 10 -29.74 -10.27 -33.01
C HIS A 10 -28.57 -10.48 -32.06
N SER A 11 -27.36 -10.17 -32.52
CA SER A 11 -26.19 -10.07 -31.65
C SER A 11 -26.42 -8.96 -30.61
N GLY A 12 -26.71 -9.32 -29.37
CA GLY A 12 -26.88 -8.33 -28.31
C GLY A 12 -27.04 -8.96 -26.94
N ARG A 13 -25.98 -9.60 -26.46
CA ARG A 13 -25.81 -10.19 -25.11
C ARG A 13 -26.57 -9.39 -24.02
N PRO A 14 -27.15 -10.04 -23.00
CA PRO A 14 -27.72 -9.32 -21.86
C PRO A 14 -26.64 -8.43 -21.25
N ARG A 15 -26.88 -7.11 -21.24
CA ARG A 15 -25.99 -6.15 -20.60
C ARG A 15 -26.01 -6.44 -19.09
N PRO A 16 -24.86 -6.48 -18.40
CA PRO A 16 -24.86 -6.54 -16.95
C PRO A 16 -25.58 -5.31 -16.41
N ASN A 17 -26.64 -5.53 -15.63
CA ASN A 17 -27.37 -4.47 -14.95
C ASN A 17 -26.54 -3.98 -13.76
N CYS A 18 -25.51 -3.17 -14.05
CA CYS A 18 -24.75 -2.48 -13.03
C CYS A 18 -25.51 -1.19 -12.68
N THR A 19 -26.33 -1.24 -11.63
CA THR A 19 -26.89 -0.05 -11.00
C THR A 19 -25.76 0.73 -10.33
N THR A 20 -25.28 1.79 -11.00
CA THR A 20 -24.45 2.81 -10.38
C THR A 20 -25.27 3.50 -9.29
N ASN A 21 -24.89 3.29 -8.03
CA ASN A 21 -25.48 4.00 -6.91
C ASN A 21 -24.92 5.43 -6.92
N HIS A 22 -25.62 6.36 -7.56
CA HIS A 22 -25.28 7.79 -7.52
C HIS A 22 -25.59 8.32 -6.12
N TYR A 23 -24.56 8.44 -5.29
CA TYR A 23 -24.67 9.17 -4.03
C TYR A 23 -24.87 10.66 -4.36
N ARG A 24 -26.12 11.15 -4.25
CA ARG A 24 -26.41 12.58 -4.30
C ARG A 24 -26.03 13.19 -2.95
N PRO A 25 -25.17 14.22 -2.89
CA PRO A 25 -24.96 14.95 -1.65
C PRO A 25 -26.23 15.75 -1.36
N ARG A 26 -26.90 15.39 -0.26
CA ARG A 26 -28.03 16.14 0.29
C ARG A 26 -27.45 17.35 1.01
N ALA A 27 -27.52 18.52 0.39
CA ALA A 27 -27.29 19.75 1.13
C ALA A 27 -28.55 20.12 1.90
N PHE A 28 -28.32 20.70 3.09
CA PHE A 28 -29.15 21.72 3.74
C PHE A 28 -30.21 21.24 4.76
N LEU A 29 -29.84 21.19 6.05
CA LEU A 29 -30.12 22.23 7.05
C LEU A 29 -29.73 21.77 8.48
N ASP A 30 -28.89 22.56 9.15
CA ASP A 30 -28.61 22.45 10.59
C ASP A 30 -29.79 22.99 11.42
N PRO A 31 -30.18 22.34 12.53
CA PRO A 31 -31.16 22.90 13.44
C PRO A 31 -30.52 23.27 14.78
N GLU A 32 -29.58 24.22 14.84
CA GLU A 32 -29.22 24.90 16.10
C GLU A 32 -28.73 26.32 15.81
N GLY A 33 -29.66 27.27 15.78
CA GLY A 33 -29.39 28.70 15.66
C GLY A 33 -28.88 29.29 16.99
N ILE A 34 -27.65 28.98 17.38
CA ILE A 34 -26.98 29.68 18.50
C ILE A 34 -26.07 30.77 17.92
N PRO A 35 -26.32 32.07 18.18
CA PRO A 35 -25.38 33.10 17.79
C PRO A 35 -24.10 32.94 18.61
N LEU A 36 -22.98 32.70 17.93
CA LEU A 36 -21.66 32.90 18.53
C LEU A 36 -21.54 34.38 18.86
N SER A 37 -21.79 34.71 20.12
CA SER A 37 -21.37 35.95 20.74
C SER A 37 -19.85 35.97 20.70
N ARG A 38 -19.29 36.37 19.55
CA ARG A 38 -17.88 36.65 19.41
C ARG A 38 -17.66 37.92 20.22
N ALA A 39 -17.41 37.72 21.51
CA ALA A 39 -16.82 38.71 22.38
C ALA A 39 -15.53 39.14 21.66
N ARG A 40 -15.62 40.21 20.87
CA ARG A 40 -14.46 40.96 20.43
C ARG A 40 -13.86 41.42 21.75
N ARG A 41 -12.90 40.66 22.27
CA ARG A 41 -11.97 41.17 23.27
C ARG A 41 -11.38 42.39 22.58
N ARG A 42 -11.91 43.56 22.91
CA ARG A 42 -11.33 44.85 22.53
C ARG A 42 -10.01 44.85 23.30
N PHE A 43 -8.97 44.30 22.68
CA PHE A 43 -7.62 44.42 23.19
C PHE A 43 -7.37 45.92 23.25
N SER A 44 -7.33 46.44 24.49
CA SER A 44 -7.05 47.84 24.73
C SER A 44 -5.72 48.16 24.05
N PRO A 45 -5.66 49.15 23.14
CA PRO A 45 -4.41 49.48 22.44
C PRO A 45 -3.30 49.87 23.43
N ILE A 46 -3.68 50.29 24.64
CA ILE A 46 -2.78 50.69 25.73
C ILE A 46 -2.01 49.48 26.29
N ALA A 47 -2.62 48.28 26.37
CA ALA A 47 -1.94 47.09 26.87
C ALA A 47 -0.89 46.56 25.87
N ALA A 48 -1.17 46.65 24.56
CA ALA A 48 -0.22 46.26 23.51
C ALA A 48 0.98 47.23 23.43
N LEU A 49 0.75 48.53 23.62
CA LEU A 49 1.80 49.54 23.66
C LEU A 49 2.71 49.37 24.89
N LEU A 50 2.14 49.06 26.07
CA LEU A 50 2.90 48.83 27.30
C LEU A 50 3.84 47.62 27.18
N VAL A 51 3.36 46.52 26.59
CA VAL A 51 4.16 45.31 26.33
C VAL A 51 5.31 45.60 25.36
N LEU A 52 5.07 46.44 24.34
CA LEU A 52 6.10 46.82 23.36
C LEU A 52 7.17 47.74 23.96
N VAL A 53 6.79 48.71 24.80
CA VAL A 53 7.71 49.65 25.47
C VAL A 53 8.59 48.93 26.51
N LEU A 54 8.03 47.96 27.26
CA LEU A 54 8.81 47.10 28.17
C LEU A 54 9.83 46.23 27.41
N ALA A 55 9.49 45.70 26.23
CA ALA A 55 10.40 44.90 25.42
C ALA A 55 11.58 45.72 24.85
N LEU A 56 11.33 46.98 24.47
CA LEU A 56 12.37 47.88 23.94
C LEU A 56 13.38 48.33 25.02
N LEU A 57 12.93 48.56 26.26
CA LEU A 57 13.80 48.98 27.38
C LEU A 57 14.68 47.85 27.91
N ALA A 58 14.28 46.59 27.74
CA ALA A 58 15.03 45.42 28.18
C ALA A 58 16.12 44.97 27.18
N GLY A 59 16.28 45.64 26.03
CA GLY A 59 17.22 45.22 24.98
C GLY A 59 16.94 43.83 24.42
N GLY A 60 15.73 43.31 24.63
CA GLY A 60 15.34 41.97 24.21
C GLY A 60 15.05 41.97 22.71
N ALA A 61 15.98 41.45 21.91
CA ALA A 61 15.66 41.07 20.54
C ALA A 61 14.51 40.07 20.57
N LEU A 62 13.35 40.40 19.98
CA LEU A 62 12.33 39.40 19.63
C LEU A 62 12.89 38.57 18.47
N THR A 63 13.70 37.56 18.76
CA THR A 63 13.95 36.48 17.81
C THR A 63 12.71 35.57 17.79
N ALA A 64 11.64 36.05 17.15
CA ALA A 64 10.57 35.17 16.72
C ALA A 64 11.18 34.24 15.65
N SER A 65 11.64 33.07 16.09
CA SER A 65 12.06 32.01 15.18
C SER A 65 10.82 31.55 14.43
N ALA A 66 10.63 32.05 13.22
CA ALA A 66 9.69 31.49 12.28
C ALA A 66 10.22 30.10 11.93
N LYS A 67 9.84 29.08 12.71
CA LYS A 67 10.04 27.69 12.34
C LYS A 67 9.27 27.49 11.04
N SER A 68 10.01 27.36 9.94
CA SER A 68 9.48 27.05 8.61
C SER A 68 8.39 26.00 8.75
N LEU A 69 7.24 26.22 8.14
CA LEU A 69 6.21 25.19 7.98
C LEU A 69 6.75 24.17 6.97
N GLU A 70 7.66 23.33 7.43
CA GLU A 70 8.08 22.16 6.69
C GLU A 70 6.84 21.29 6.49
N SER A 71 6.52 20.98 5.23
CA SER A 71 5.52 19.96 4.92
C SER A 71 5.88 18.70 5.71
N PRO A 72 4.95 18.04 6.41
CA PRO A 72 5.26 16.80 7.10
C PRO A 72 5.61 15.75 6.03
N GLU A 73 6.90 15.61 5.72
CA GLU A 73 7.40 14.52 4.91
C GLU A 73 7.02 13.20 5.58
N PRO A 74 6.58 12.19 4.83
CA PRO A 74 6.20 10.91 5.40
C PRO A 74 7.40 10.30 6.12
N SER A 75 7.24 9.99 7.40
CA SER A 75 8.31 9.39 8.20
C SER A 75 8.49 7.90 7.94
N ALA A 76 7.49 7.23 7.35
CA ALA A 76 7.50 5.81 7.07
C ALA A 76 6.70 5.45 5.82
N PHE A 77 7.07 4.33 5.21
CA PHE A 77 6.38 3.71 4.08
C PHE A 77 6.01 2.27 4.39
N THR A 78 5.01 1.76 3.67
CA THR A 78 4.54 0.38 3.75
C THR A 78 4.73 -0.31 2.41
N LEU A 79 5.50 -1.40 2.42
CA LEU A 79 5.67 -2.32 1.31
C LEU A 79 4.90 -3.61 1.57
N GLU A 80 3.98 -3.97 0.67
CA GLU A 80 3.31 -5.26 0.72
C GLU A 80 4.11 -6.31 -0.06
N LEU A 81 4.75 -7.21 0.66
CA LEU A 81 5.49 -8.33 0.10
C LEU A 81 4.53 -9.47 -0.21
N ARG A 82 4.50 -9.90 -1.47
CA ARG A 82 3.61 -10.94 -1.98
C ARG A 82 4.42 -12.07 -2.62
N THR A 83 3.80 -13.23 -2.74
CA THR A 83 4.31 -14.33 -3.54
C THR A 83 3.30 -14.74 -4.59
N PHE A 84 3.80 -15.24 -5.71
CA PHE A 84 3.01 -15.93 -6.70
C PHE A 84 3.73 -17.21 -7.13
N PRO A 85 3.19 -18.41 -6.84
CA PRO A 85 1.93 -18.69 -6.11
C PRO A 85 1.91 -18.13 -4.68
N VAL A 86 0.71 -17.92 -4.13
CA VAL A 86 0.50 -17.36 -2.77
C VAL A 86 0.93 -18.34 -1.68
N ASP A 87 0.96 -17.87 -0.43
CA ASP A 87 1.24 -18.66 0.79
C ASP A 87 2.66 -19.24 0.88
N LEU A 88 3.59 -18.73 0.07
CA LEU A 88 5.01 -19.05 0.16
C LEU A 88 5.74 -18.16 1.18
N VAL A 89 6.86 -18.68 1.70
CA VAL A 89 7.69 -18.02 2.71
C VAL A 89 8.60 -17.00 2.05
N LEU A 90 8.74 -15.83 2.69
CA LEU A 90 9.76 -14.83 2.40
C LEU A 90 10.66 -14.65 3.62
N GLN A 91 11.76 -13.93 3.45
CA GLN A 91 12.61 -13.47 4.55
C GLN A 91 12.64 -11.95 4.57
N VAL A 92 12.57 -11.38 5.75
CA VAL A 92 12.78 -9.94 6.01
C VAL A 92 13.83 -9.84 7.10
N ASN A 93 14.97 -9.21 6.78
CA ASN A 93 16.13 -9.09 7.66
C ASN A 93 16.58 -10.43 8.27
N GLY A 94 16.48 -11.50 7.47
CA GLY A 94 16.81 -12.87 7.88
C GLY A 94 15.71 -13.62 8.64
N THR A 95 14.62 -12.96 9.03
CA THR A 95 13.47 -13.59 9.68
C THR A 95 12.48 -14.11 8.64
N GLN A 96 12.04 -15.36 8.77
CA GLN A 96 11.03 -15.94 7.88
C GLN A 96 9.64 -15.37 8.18
N VAL A 97 8.92 -15.00 7.12
CA VAL A 97 7.56 -14.48 7.15
C VAL A 97 6.72 -15.16 6.08
N LEU A 98 5.41 -15.29 6.29
CA LEU A 98 4.48 -15.78 5.27
C LEU A 98 3.94 -14.61 4.45
N ALA A 99 3.87 -14.77 3.13
CA ALA A 99 3.24 -13.79 2.27
C ALA A 99 1.72 -14.01 2.17
N PRO A 100 0.90 -12.94 2.09
CA PRO A 100 1.32 -11.54 2.05
C PRO A 100 1.82 -11.02 3.41
N TYR A 101 2.88 -10.20 3.38
CA TYR A 101 3.49 -9.58 4.56
C TYR A 101 3.61 -8.06 4.39
N LEU A 102 3.18 -7.30 5.38
CA LEU A 102 3.31 -5.84 5.40
C LEU A 102 4.61 -5.44 6.08
N LEU A 103 5.58 -5.00 5.28
CA LEU A 103 6.83 -4.40 5.77
C LEU A 103 6.62 -2.89 5.95
N VAL A 104 6.71 -2.43 7.20
CA VAL A 104 6.72 -1.00 7.54
C VAL A 104 8.15 -0.60 7.89
N CYS A 105 8.63 0.48 7.29
CA CYS A 105 9.99 0.96 7.45
C CYS A 105 10.06 2.48 7.28
N ASP A 106 10.98 3.11 8.01
CA ASP A 106 11.14 4.56 7.94
C ASP A 106 11.64 5.00 6.56
N ALA A 107 11.28 6.22 6.16
CA ALA A 107 11.68 6.79 4.88
C ALA A 107 13.21 6.85 4.73
N GLY A 108 13.72 6.30 3.63
CA GLY A 108 15.16 6.25 3.34
C GLY A 108 15.92 5.08 4.00
N ASN A 109 15.30 4.37 4.96
CA ASN A 109 15.88 3.15 5.51
C ASN A 109 15.78 1.99 4.52
N TYR A 110 16.55 0.94 4.77
CA TYR A 110 16.62 -0.24 3.94
C TYR A 110 16.31 -1.50 4.74
N SER A 111 15.82 -2.52 4.04
CA SER A 111 15.61 -3.86 4.58
C SER A 111 16.15 -4.89 3.60
N THR A 112 16.75 -5.95 4.11
CA THR A 112 17.12 -7.11 3.29
C THR A 112 15.90 -8.00 3.17
N ILE A 113 15.46 -8.27 1.94
CA ILE A 113 14.41 -9.23 1.68
C ILE A 113 14.97 -10.45 0.96
N GLY A 114 14.34 -11.60 1.19
CA GLY A 114 14.73 -12.86 0.60
C GLY A 114 13.54 -13.69 0.19
N ALA A 115 13.71 -14.49 -0.86
CA ALA A 115 12.79 -15.51 -1.32
C ALA A 115 13.52 -16.86 -1.23
N PRO A 116 13.46 -17.56 -0.08
CA PRO A 116 14.11 -18.86 0.10
C PRO A 116 13.71 -19.81 -1.01
N SER A 117 14.67 -20.56 -1.56
CA SER A 117 14.43 -21.48 -2.66
C SER A 117 15.39 -22.68 -2.58
N PRO A 118 14.91 -23.89 -2.87
CA PRO A 118 13.52 -24.24 -3.17
C PRO A 118 12.64 -24.24 -1.90
N GLN A 119 11.33 -24.07 -2.08
CA GLN A 119 10.32 -24.28 -1.04
C GLN A 119 9.49 -25.52 -1.37
N LEU A 120 9.05 -26.25 -0.36
CA LEU A 120 8.22 -27.44 -0.54
C LEU A 120 6.83 -27.19 0.04
N SER A 121 5.80 -27.57 -0.72
CA SER A 121 4.41 -27.64 -0.25
C SER A 121 3.78 -28.94 -0.76
N GLY A 122 3.68 -29.92 0.13
CA GLY A 122 3.29 -31.29 -0.24
C GLY A 122 4.22 -31.88 -1.31
N PRO A 123 3.70 -32.45 -2.42
CA PRO A 123 4.51 -33.01 -3.50
C PRO A 123 5.07 -31.95 -4.47
N THR A 124 4.81 -30.67 -4.21
CA THR A 124 5.15 -29.56 -5.11
C THR A 124 6.40 -28.84 -4.61
N ARG A 125 7.38 -28.64 -5.50
CA ARG A 125 8.57 -27.85 -5.25
C ARG A 125 8.46 -26.50 -5.96
N TYR A 126 8.61 -25.43 -5.21
CA TYR A 126 8.63 -24.07 -5.74
C TYR A 126 10.07 -23.56 -5.80
N ARG A 127 10.52 -23.21 -7.01
CA ARG A 127 11.84 -22.63 -7.26
C ARG A 127 11.67 -21.14 -7.51
N PHE A 128 12.42 -20.30 -6.81
CA PHE A 128 12.41 -18.87 -7.05
C PHE A 128 12.76 -18.56 -8.51
N ALA A 129 11.98 -17.70 -9.14
CA ALA A 129 12.16 -17.27 -10.52
C ALA A 129 12.67 -15.83 -10.58
N SER A 130 11.94 -14.88 -9.98
CA SER A 130 12.29 -13.46 -10.00
C SER A 130 11.52 -12.67 -8.97
N TRP A 131 12.01 -11.47 -8.63
CA TRP A 131 11.20 -10.44 -7.99
C TRP A 131 10.63 -9.47 -9.02
N SER A 132 9.51 -8.81 -8.71
CA SER A 132 8.88 -7.81 -9.59
C SER A 132 9.74 -6.58 -9.85
N ASP A 133 10.73 -6.30 -9.00
CA ASP A 133 11.72 -5.23 -9.16
C ASP A 133 13.00 -5.70 -9.87
N GLY A 134 13.07 -6.98 -10.28
CA GLY A 134 14.25 -7.56 -10.91
C GLY A 134 15.39 -7.89 -9.95
N GLY A 135 15.17 -7.78 -8.63
CA GLY A 135 16.15 -8.15 -7.62
C GLY A 135 16.51 -9.63 -7.64
N SER A 136 17.68 -9.97 -7.09
CA SER A 136 18.10 -11.36 -6.89
C SER A 136 17.29 -12.04 -5.78
N GLY A 137 17.45 -13.36 -5.60
CA GLY A 137 16.70 -14.12 -4.59
C GLY A 137 16.80 -13.54 -3.17
N SER A 138 17.92 -12.89 -2.82
CA SER A 138 18.06 -12.08 -1.61
C SER A 138 18.75 -10.76 -1.95
N HIS A 139 18.09 -9.64 -1.69
CA HIS A 139 18.61 -8.30 -2.01
C HIS A 139 18.08 -7.24 -1.05
N ILE A 140 18.65 -6.03 -1.13
CA ILE A 140 18.29 -4.90 -0.29
C ILE A 140 17.23 -4.06 -1.01
N VAL A 141 16.18 -3.69 -0.31
CA VAL A 141 15.16 -2.74 -0.77
C VAL A 141 15.17 -1.48 0.10
N THR A 142 15.03 -0.32 -0.53
CA THR A 142 14.94 0.98 0.15
C THR A 142 13.50 1.43 0.23
N CYS A 143 13.09 1.86 1.43
CA CYS A 143 11.75 2.35 1.70
C CYS A 143 11.63 3.80 1.23
N SER A 144 11.25 3.97 -0.04
CA SER A 144 11.13 5.26 -0.72
C SER A 144 9.69 5.67 -1.03
N ALA A 145 8.78 4.70 -1.12
CA ALA A 145 7.37 4.92 -1.35
C ALA A 145 6.55 3.70 -0.88
N ASN A 146 5.26 3.90 -0.68
CA ASN A 146 4.32 2.80 -0.51
C ASN A 146 4.22 1.99 -1.81
N GLY A 147 4.11 0.68 -1.71
CA GLY A 147 4.04 -0.15 -2.90
C GLY A 147 3.93 -1.63 -2.61
N ASN A 148 3.99 -2.42 -3.69
CA ASN A 148 3.90 -3.87 -3.63
C ASN A 148 5.15 -4.47 -4.27
N LEU A 149 5.65 -5.54 -3.68
CA LEU A 149 6.76 -6.29 -4.24
C LEU A 149 6.43 -7.78 -4.24
N THR A 150 6.52 -8.42 -5.41
CA THR A 150 6.09 -9.80 -5.59
C THR A 150 7.27 -10.70 -5.95
N ALA A 151 7.48 -11.77 -5.19
CA ALA A 151 8.36 -12.86 -5.57
C ALA A 151 7.60 -13.89 -6.41
N PHE A 152 8.07 -14.14 -7.62
CA PHE A 152 7.55 -15.16 -8.52
C PHE A 152 8.32 -16.45 -8.35
N PHE A 153 7.59 -17.56 -8.26
CA PHE A 153 8.14 -18.91 -8.18
C PHE A 153 7.63 -19.76 -9.33
N SER A 154 8.50 -20.60 -9.87
CA SER A 154 8.14 -21.66 -10.82
C SER A 154 7.81 -22.95 -10.06
N THR A 155 6.75 -23.62 -10.48
CA THR A 155 6.31 -24.90 -9.93
C THR A 155 7.04 -26.07 -10.59
N GLU A 156 7.58 -26.97 -9.79
CA GLU A 156 8.19 -28.23 -10.23
C GLU A 156 7.50 -29.39 -9.50
N TYR A 157 7.07 -30.40 -10.26
CA TYR A 157 6.35 -31.55 -9.72
C TYR A 157 7.26 -32.77 -9.60
N GLN A 158 7.09 -33.53 -8.52
CA GLN A 158 7.68 -34.84 -8.39
C GLN A 158 6.90 -35.86 -9.23
N ILE A 159 7.60 -36.62 -10.08
CA ILE A 159 7.06 -37.78 -10.80
C ILE A 159 7.68 -39.03 -10.19
N THR A 160 6.86 -39.93 -9.63
CA THR A 160 7.30 -41.24 -9.13
C THR A 160 6.81 -42.32 -10.09
N LEU A 161 7.74 -43.06 -10.68
CA LEU A 161 7.46 -44.22 -11.52
C LEU A 161 7.76 -45.48 -10.72
N ASP A 162 6.75 -46.29 -10.48
CA ASP A 162 6.93 -47.62 -9.91
C ASP A 162 6.89 -48.65 -11.04
N CYS A 163 7.97 -49.41 -11.17
CA CYS A 163 8.10 -50.47 -12.16
C CYS A 163 7.95 -51.82 -11.46
N ARG A 164 6.77 -52.43 -11.59
CA ARG A 164 6.57 -53.81 -11.12
C ARG A 164 7.02 -54.80 -12.20
N ALA A 165 7.96 -55.67 -11.88
CA ALA A 165 8.35 -56.77 -12.77
C ALA A 165 7.15 -57.70 -13.05
N PRO A 166 6.89 -58.11 -14.30
CA PRO A 166 5.91 -59.14 -14.59
C PRO A 166 6.34 -60.44 -13.90
N ARG A 167 5.42 -61.11 -13.20
CA ARG A 167 5.69 -62.47 -12.70
C ARG A 167 5.92 -63.36 -13.92
N GLY A 168 7.16 -63.82 -14.09
CA GLY A 168 7.50 -64.83 -15.08
C GLY A 168 6.63 -66.07 -14.86
N LEU A 169 6.04 -66.55 -15.95
CA LEU A 169 5.37 -67.85 -16.05
C LEU A 169 6.41 -68.98 -15.98
#